data_AF-A0A2M8D2X6-F1
#
_entry.id   AF-A0A2M8D2X6-F1
#
_cell.length_a   1.000
_cell.length_b   1.000
_cell.length_c   1.000
_cell.angle_alpha   90.00
_cell.angle_beta   90.00
_cell.angle_gamma   90.00
#
_symmetry.space_group_name_H-M   'P 1'
#
loop_
_entity.id
_entity.type
_entity.pdbx_description
1 polymer ?
#
loop_
_entity_poly.entity_id
_entity_poly.type
_entity_poly.pdbx_seq_one_letter_code
_entity_poly.pdbx_strand_id
1 'polypeptide(L)'
;MNFPVWYLPTIGGGFLIALIAVTHVFVSHFAVGGGLYLVYSEKKGLREQDPGILAFTKRHAKFFLLLTMVYGSITGVGIWFIVALVNPGGISLVIHNFVFGWATEWVFFILEISAAFIYFYTFGKMDDRTHVAIGWVYFISAWISLFLITGIIDFMLTPGTWLAHHNFWRGFFNPSFVPSVFFRTFIATMLAGAYGYLTASFTKEPAVKEIMTRFSGKWTLVSLILAIPSGLWYVAVLPTHAHNLVTGQSPTIASALRWGFWGAVGIMIITLIAGIAKPSWNLKPVAVLAFICGFLIVGSFEWTREAARRPFVVNEFMYSNEILKSDVPMLQEEGFLKTARWIRNRTITPENRSAAGRELFINQCYACHTIGGFNNDIIARTRSMSYTALAKYIGKIHKVRYFMPPFAGTPKEAQALAAFIAGDLNGKDVSEPKPSNAGNNSGKMLFEENCSSCHELADLAEKTAGWEQQKIRTALDKLNQLVKEMPPYDGTFAEKDQLVAFLYSLNHKEAVQPVVPSVDGKRVFEDHCSPCHASSDLAEKTAAWDRAKIRDALDKLNQLVEEMPPMEGTKAEKEDLADYLNSLKGGQK
;
A
#
# COMPACT_ATOMS: atom_id res chain seq x y z
N MET A 1 21.47 -6.19 0.98
CA MET A 1 22.09 -6.73 -0.27
C MET A 1 21.67 -5.87 -1.43
N ASN A 2 22.54 -5.61 -2.42
CA ASN A 2 22.21 -4.78 -3.59
C ASN A 2 22.32 -5.66 -4.85
N PHE A 3 21.17 -6.05 -5.40
CA PHE A 3 21.02 -6.84 -6.63
C PHE A 3 20.88 -5.91 -7.85
N PRO A 4 21.24 -6.37 -9.06
CA PRO A 4 21.01 -5.58 -10.27
C PRO A 4 19.50 -5.42 -10.53
N VAL A 5 19.07 -4.22 -10.92
CA VAL A 5 17.66 -3.92 -11.19
C VAL A 5 17.29 -4.29 -12.63
N TRP A 6 16.28 -5.15 -12.80
CA TRP A 6 15.67 -5.39 -14.11
C TRP A 6 14.75 -4.23 -14.49
N TYR A 7 15.30 -3.28 -15.24
CA TYR A 7 14.68 -1.99 -15.51
C TYR A 7 13.77 -1.99 -16.75
N LEU A 8 12.45 -1.96 -16.52
CA LEU A 8 11.39 -1.89 -17.54
C LEU A 8 10.52 -0.64 -17.28
N PRO A 9 10.99 0.57 -17.64
CA PRO A 9 10.44 1.84 -17.16
C PRO A 9 8.96 2.04 -17.48
N THR A 10 8.45 1.55 -18.60
CA THR A 10 7.08 1.78 -19.05
C THR A 10 6.07 0.77 -18.48
N ILE A 11 6.51 -0.46 -18.21
CA ILE A 11 5.63 -1.55 -17.76
C ILE A 11 5.63 -1.64 -16.23
N GLY A 12 6.83 -1.58 -15.62
CA GLY A 12 7.03 -1.77 -14.19
C GLY A 12 6.91 -3.23 -13.75
N GLY A 13 7.81 -3.67 -12.87
CA GLY A 13 7.83 -5.06 -12.39
C GLY A 13 6.58 -5.46 -11.60
N GLY A 14 6.00 -4.55 -10.80
CA GLY A 14 4.81 -4.84 -10.00
C GLY A 14 3.57 -5.23 -10.82
N PHE A 15 3.44 -4.73 -12.05
CA PHE A 15 2.36 -5.14 -12.94
C PHE A 15 2.54 -6.58 -13.42
N LEU A 16 3.76 -6.95 -13.82
CA LEU A 16 4.06 -8.31 -14.27
C LEU A 16 3.76 -9.31 -13.16
N ILE A 17 4.16 -8.99 -11.92
CA ILE A 17 3.81 -9.79 -10.73
C ILE A 17 2.30 -9.91 -10.60
N ALA A 18 1.56 -8.80 -10.63
CA ALA A 18 0.10 -8.83 -10.46
C ALA A 18 -0.59 -9.67 -11.55
N LEU A 19 -0.18 -9.54 -12.80
CA LEU A 19 -0.75 -10.27 -13.93
C LEU A 19 -0.53 -11.78 -13.78
N ILE A 20 0.71 -12.22 -13.52
CA ILE A 20 1.02 -13.64 -13.40
C ILE A 20 0.46 -14.24 -12.10
N ALA A 21 0.51 -13.50 -10.98
CA ALA A 21 0.03 -13.98 -9.69
C ALA A 21 -1.49 -14.18 -9.70
N VAL A 22 -2.28 -13.19 -10.14
CA VAL A 22 -3.75 -13.31 -10.14
C VAL A 22 -4.21 -14.47 -11.01
N THR A 23 -3.62 -14.61 -12.21
CA THR A 23 -4.01 -15.65 -13.16
C THR A 23 -3.59 -17.05 -12.70
N HIS A 24 -2.38 -17.20 -12.18
CA HIS A 24 -1.90 -18.45 -11.61
C HIS A 24 -2.73 -18.85 -10.38
N VAL A 25 -2.92 -17.93 -9.42
CA VAL A 25 -3.64 -18.19 -8.16
C VAL A 25 -5.07 -18.64 -8.44
N PHE A 26 -5.73 -18.02 -9.43
CA PHE A 26 -7.07 -18.40 -9.83
C PHE A 26 -7.17 -19.85 -10.35
N VAL A 27 -6.14 -20.34 -11.05
CA VAL A 27 -6.08 -21.74 -11.52
C VAL A 27 -5.55 -22.68 -10.44
N SER A 28 -4.60 -22.27 -9.61
CA SER A 28 -4.06 -23.11 -8.53
C SER A 28 -5.11 -23.36 -7.45
N HIS A 29 -5.94 -22.38 -7.11
CA HIS A 29 -7.06 -22.58 -6.19
C HIS A 29 -8.11 -23.54 -6.78
N PHE A 30 -8.30 -23.54 -8.10
CA PHE A 30 -9.08 -24.58 -8.77
C PHE A 30 -8.39 -25.95 -8.71
N ALA A 31 -7.07 -26.04 -8.85
CA ALA A 31 -6.34 -27.29 -8.67
C ALA A 31 -6.60 -27.90 -7.29
N VAL A 32 -6.53 -27.09 -6.23
CA VAL A 32 -6.77 -27.55 -4.85
C VAL A 32 -8.23 -27.95 -4.63
N GLY A 33 -9.17 -27.03 -4.85
CA GLY A 33 -10.58 -27.30 -4.58
C GLY A 33 -11.19 -28.31 -5.55
N GLY A 34 -10.74 -28.31 -6.81
CA GLY A 34 -11.20 -29.21 -7.85
C GLY A 34 -10.82 -30.67 -7.57
N GLY A 35 -9.68 -30.92 -6.90
CA GLY A 35 -9.34 -32.24 -6.39
C GLY A 35 -10.41 -32.80 -5.46
N LEU A 36 -10.87 -32.00 -4.49
CA LEU A 36 -11.98 -32.39 -3.60
C LEU A 36 -13.29 -32.58 -4.37
N TYR A 37 -13.58 -31.69 -5.31
CA TYR A 37 -14.78 -31.76 -6.13
C TYR A 37 -14.82 -33.06 -6.97
N LEU A 38 -13.70 -33.47 -7.57
CA LEU A 38 -13.60 -34.72 -8.34
C LEU A 38 -13.95 -35.94 -7.47
N VAL A 39 -13.35 -36.04 -6.29
CA VAL A 39 -13.63 -37.11 -5.32
C VAL A 39 -15.12 -37.20 -5.00
N TYR A 40 -15.77 -36.07 -4.69
CA TYR A 40 -17.18 -36.09 -4.29
C TYR A 40 -18.14 -36.25 -5.47
N SER A 41 -17.81 -35.71 -6.65
CA SER A 41 -18.62 -35.90 -7.86
C SER A 41 -18.58 -37.35 -8.33
N GLU A 42 -17.43 -38.02 -8.22
CA GLU A 42 -17.31 -39.46 -8.46
C GLU A 42 -18.10 -40.27 -7.42
N LYS A 43 -17.87 -40.03 -6.12
CA LYS A 43 -18.63 -40.69 -5.04
C LYS A 43 -20.14 -40.54 -5.22
N LYS A 44 -20.59 -39.36 -5.69
CA LYS A 44 -22.00 -39.11 -6.01
C LYS A 44 -22.48 -40.01 -7.15
N GLY A 45 -21.74 -40.06 -8.27
CA GLY A 45 -22.09 -40.93 -9.41
C GLY A 45 -22.12 -42.41 -9.05
N LEU A 46 -21.17 -42.87 -8.23
CA LEU A 46 -21.12 -44.25 -7.73
C LEU A 46 -22.29 -44.57 -6.78
N ARG A 47 -22.57 -43.67 -5.82
CA ARG A 47 -23.65 -43.84 -4.84
C ARG A 47 -25.02 -43.83 -5.50
N GLU A 48 -25.23 -42.97 -6.49
CA GLU A 48 -26.49 -42.84 -7.22
C GLU A 48 -26.60 -43.82 -8.39
N GLN A 49 -25.52 -44.58 -8.68
CA GLN A 49 -25.43 -45.50 -9.81
C GLN A 49 -25.78 -44.83 -11.15
N ASP A 50 -25.41 -43.56 -11.30
CA ASP A 50 -25.75 -42.73 -12.46
C ASP A 50 -24.54 -42.64 -13.43
N PRO A 51 -24.58 -43.32 -14.58
CA PRO A 51 -23.49 -43.30 -15.55
C PRO A 51 -23.29 -41.91 -16.18
N GLY A 52 -24.32 -41.07 -16.21
CA GLY A 52 -24.25 -39.70 -16.69
C GLY A 52 -23.43 -38.80 -15.77
N ILE A 53 -23.55 -38.97 -14.45
CA ILE A 53 -22.71 -38.28 -13.47
C ILE A 53 -21.25 -38.73 -13.59
N LEU A 54 -21.00 -40.04 -13.71
CA LEU A 54 -19.64 -40.55 -13.89
C LEU A 54 -19.01 -40.06 -15.20
N ALA A 55 -19.77 -40.03 -16.30
CA ALA A 55 -19.32 -39.47 -17.57
C ALA A 55 -19.03 -37.96 -17.47
N PHE A 56 -19.87 -37.21 -16.75
CA PHE A 56 -19.62 -35.82 -16.43
C PHE A 56 -18.30 -35.66 -15.66
N THR A 57 -18.10 -36.42 -14.58
CA THR A 57 -16.90 -36.37 -13.74
C THR A 57 -15.65 -36.69 -14.53
N LYS A 58 -15.67 -37.73 -15.38
CA LYS A 58 -14.52 -38.07 -16.24
C LYS A 58 -14.18 -36.95 -17.23
N ARG A 59 -15.19 -36.31 -17.83
CA ARG A 59 -14.98 -35.15 -18.72
C ARG A 59 -14.46 -33.93 -17.95
N HIS A 60 -14.99 -33.69 -16.75
CA HIS A 60 -14.51 -32.63 -15.87
C HIS A 60 -13.06 -32.90 -15.44
N ALA A 61 -12.70 -34.14 -15.13
CA ALA A 61 -11.33 -34.57 -14.80
C ALA A 61 -10.36 -34.32 -15.97
N LYS A 62 -10.79 -34.54 -17.23
CA LYS A 62 -9.98 -34.16 -18.40
C LYS A 62 -9.72 -32.66 -18.46
N PHE A 63 -10.77 -31.86 -18.30
CA PHE A 63 -10.67 -30.40 -18.31
C PHE A 63 -9.78 -29.90 -17.18
N PHE A 64 -10.01 -30.42 -15.97
CA PHE A 64 -9.22 -30.20 -14.77
C PHE A 64 -7.74 -30.48 -15.04
N LEU A 65 -7.41 -31.71 -15.45
CA LEU A 65 -6.04 -32.13 -15.74
C LEU A 65 -5.38 -31.18 -16.75
N LEU A 66 -6.01 -30.89 -17.88
CA LEU A 66 -5.41 -30.02 -18.90
C LEU A 66 -5.17 -28.59 -18.39
N LEU A 67 -6.15 -28.00 -17.69
CA LEU A 67 -6.02 -26.64 -17.20
C LEU A 67 -4.99 -26.53 -16.08
N THR A 68 -5.05 -27.40 -15.07
CA THR A 68 -4.16 -27.32 -13.90
C THR A 68 -2.75 -27.78 -14.26
N MET A 69 -2.60 -28.84 -15.05
CA MET A 69 -1.27 -29.33 -15.44
C MET A 69 -0.56 -28.43 -16.42
N VAL A 70 -1.23 -27.97 -17.47
CA VAL A 70 -0.55 -27.22 -18.53
C VAL A 70 -0.45 -25.76 -18.12
N TYR A 71 -1.60 -25.10 -17.96
CA TYR A 71 -1.61 -23.68 -17.64
C TYR A 71 -1.11 -23.41 -16.22
N GLY A 72 -1.55 -24.20 -15.23
CA GLY A 72 -1.10 -24.06 -13.84
C GLY A 72 0.42 -24.24 -13.69
N SER A 73 1.01 -25.29 -14.25
CA SER A 73 2.47 -25.51 -14.15
C SER A 73 3.27 -24.44 -14.88
N ILE A 74 2.88 -24.04 -16.10
CA ILE A 74 3.59 -23.01 -16.87
C ILE A 74 3.55 -21.67 -16.13
N THR A 75 2.38 -21.28 -15.63
CA THR A 75 2.24 -20.03 -14.87
C THR A 75 2.93 -20.09 -13.51
N GLY A 76 2.98 -21.25 -12.85
CA GLY A 76 3.70 -21.45 -11.60
C GLY A 76 5.20 -21.28 -11.75
N VAL A 77 5.79 -21.88 -12.78
CA VAL A 77 7.20 -21.63 -13.15
C VAL A 77 7.38 -20.15 -13.54
N GLY A 78 6.44 -19.58 -14.30
CA GLY A 78 6.45 -18.17 -14.70
C GLY A 78 6.50 -17.20 -13.51
N ILE A 79 5.77 -17.48 -12.42
CA ILE A 79 5.85 -16.68 -11.19
C ILE A 79 7.29 -16.62 -10.70
N TRP A 80 7.95 -17.77 -10.54
CA TRP A 80 9.31 -17.84 -10.01
C TRP A 80 10.30 -16.99 -10.80
N PHE A 81 10.24 -17.02 -12.13
CA PHE A 81 11.08 -16.18 -12.97
C PHE A 81 10.78 -14.69 -12.78
N ILE A 82 9.50 -14.30 -12.82
CA ILE A 82 9.12 -12.89 -12.71
C ILE A 82 9.45 -12.31 -11.33
N VAL A 83 9.12 -13.02 -10.24
CA VAL A 83 9.38 -12.51 -8.89
C VAL A 83 10.88 -12.45 -8.58
N ALA A 84 11.67 -13.41 -9.07
CA ALA A 84 13.13 -13.38 -8.88
C ALA A 84 13.80 -12.23 -9.64
N LEU A 85 13.27 -11.83 -10.80
CA LEU A 85 13.79 -10.69 -11.57
C LEU A 85 13.31 -9.34 -11.01
N VAL A 86 12.07 -9.27 -10.54
CA VAL A 86 11.45 -8.02 -10.08
C VAL A 86 11.78 -7.69 -8.62
N ASN A 87 11.92 -8.70 -7.76
CA ASN A 87 12.22 -8.52 -6.34
C ASN A 87 13.22 -9.58 -5.81
N PRO A 88 14.46 -9.62 -6.34
CA PRO A 88 15.45 -10.62 -5.95
C PRO A 88 15.77 -10.61 -4.46
N GLY A 89 15.80 -9.45 -3.80
CA GLY A 89 16.08 -9.30 -2.37
C GLY A 89 15.02 -9.95 -1.49
N GLY A 90 13.75 -9.68 -1.74
CA GLY A 90 12.64 -10.29 -1.01
C GLY A 90 12.54 -11.79 -1.25
N ILE A 91 12.73 -12.23 -2.51
CA ILE A 91 12.73 -13.66 -2.85
C ILE A 91 13.92 -14.38 -2.22
N SER A 92 15.11 -13.79 -2.27
CA SER A 92 16.29 -14.33 -1.57
C SER A 92 16.01 -14.49 -0.08
N LEU A 93 15.41 -13.48 0.56
CA LEU A 93 15.07 -13.56 1.99
C LEU A 93 14.15 -14.73 2.31
N VAL A 94 13.05 -14.90 1.58
CA VAL A 94 12.10 -16.00 1.85
C VAL A 94 12.70 -17.36 1.52
N ILE A 95 13.57 -17.48 0.52
CA ILE A 95 14.29 -18.73 0.24
C ILE A 95 15.20 -19.10 1.42
N HIS A 96 16.02 -18.18 1.91
CA HIS A 96 16.94 -18.47 3.02
C HIS A 96 16.20 -18.84 4.31
N ASN A 97 14.98 -18.31 4.51
CA ASN A 97 14.15 -18.64 5.66
C ASN A 97 13.34 -19.92 5.49
N PHE A 98 12.89 -20.24 4.28
CA PHE A 98 11.88 -21.29 4.05
C PHE A 98 12.25 -22.30 2.97
N VAL A 99 13.53 -22.47 2.62
CA VAL A 99 13.98 -23.41 1.57
C VAL A 99 13.38 -24.81 1.72
N PHE A 100 13.27 -25.32 2.94
CA PHE A 100 12.67 -26.64 3.20
C PHE A 100 11.14 -26.63 3.09
N GLY A 101 10.48 -25.51 3.37
CA GLY A 101 9.04 -25.34 3.11
C GLY A 101 8.75 -25.41 1.62
N TRP A 102 9.54 -24.68 0.82
CA TRP A 102 9.49 -24.74 -0.64
C TRP A 102 9.80 -26.13 -1.18
N ALA A 103 10.90 -26.75 -0.74
CA ALA A 103 11.25 -28.10 -1.20
C ALA A 103 10.14 -29.12 -0.90
N THR A 104 9.49 -29.00 0.26
CA THR A 104 8.36 -29.85 0.64
C THR A 104 7.16 -29.62 -0.29
N GLU A 105 6.84 -28.36 -0.61
CA GLU A 105 5.78 -28.02 -1.57
C GLU A 105 6.02 -28.70 -2.93
N TRP A 106 7.25 -28.67 -3.44
CA TRP A 106 7.61 -29.31 -4.71
C TRP A 106 7.43 -30.83 -4.70
N VAL A 107 7.71 -31.49 -3.58
CA VAL A 107 7.44 -32.93 -3.42
C VAL A 107 5.94 -33.22 -3.52
N PHE A 108 5.11 -32.44 -2.81
CA PHE A 108 3.65 -32.58 -2.90
C PHE A 108 3.10 -32.21 -4.28
N PHE A 109 3.72 -31.27 -4.98
CA PHE A 109 3.38 -30.96 -6.36
C PHE A 109 3.65 -32.15 -7.30
N ILE A 110 4.77 -32.86 -7.14
CA ILE A 110 5.03 -34.10 -7.93
C ILE A 110 3.99 -35.18 -7.62
N LEU A 111 3.62 -35.34 -6.34
CA LEU A 111 2.56 -36.28 -5.92
C LEU A 111 1.20 -35.91 -6.50
N GLU A 112 0.85 -34.62 -6.47
CA GLU A 112 -0.36 -34.06 -7.08
C GLU A 112 -0.44 -34.40 -8.56
N ILE A 113 0.60 -34.08 -9.33
CA ILE A 113 0.68 -34.39 -10.76
C ILE A 113 0.48 -35.89 -11.00
N SER A 114 1.26 -36.71 -10.30
CA SER A 114 1.22 -38.18 -10.47
C SER A 114 -0.18 -38.74 -10.18
N ALA A 115 -0.80 -38.30 -9.09
CA ALA A 115 -2.15 -38.71 -8.71
C ALA A 115 -3.20 -38.24 -9.75
N ALA A 116 -3.07 -37.03 -10.31
CA ALA A 116 -3.98 -36.52 -11.34
C ALA A 116 -3.95 -37.38 -12.61
N PHE A 117 -2.75 -37.77 -13.05
CA PHE A 117 -2.57 -38.64 -14.21
C PHE A 117 -3.16 -40.02 -13.95
N ILE A 118 -2.83 -40.65 -12.81
CA ILE A 118 -3.37 -41.96 -12.46
C ILE A 118 -4.90 -41.90 -12.41
N TYR A 119 -5.47 -40.91 -11.72
CA TYR A 119 -6.91 -40.69 -11.64
C TYR A 119 -7.54 -40.60 -13.03
N PHE A 120 -7.07 -39.69 -13.89
CA PHE A 120 -7.71 -39.51 -15.20
C PHE A 120 -7.59 -40.75 -16.12
N TYR A 121 -6.41 -41.35 -16.23
CA TYR A 121 -6.16 -42.44 -17.18
C TYR A 121 -6.71 -43.81 -16.74
N THR A 122 -6.92 -43.99 -15.43
CA THR A 122 -7.50 -45.21 -14.86
C THR A 122 -9.00 -45.11 -14.56
N PHE A 123 -9.63 -43.98 -14.89
CA PHE A 123 -11.06 -43.76 -14.71
C PHE A 123 -11.92 -44.79 -15.45
N GLY A 124 -12.61 -45.64 -14.68
CA GLY A 124 -13.41 -46.77 -15.16
C GLY A 124 -12.60 -48.02 -15.55
N LYS A 125 -11.31 -48.06 -15.21
CA LYS A 125 -10.41 -49.22 -15.40
C LYS A 125 -9.90 -49.78 -14.07
N MET A 126 -9.70 -48.91 -13.08
CA MET A 126 -9.36 -49.25 -11.70
C MET A 126 -10.64 -49.50 -10.90
N ASP A 127 -10.56 -50.28 -9.82
CA ASP A 127 -11.67 -50.44 -8.90
C ASP A 127 -12.03 -49.10 -8.24
N ASP A 128 -13.33 -48.89 -8.00
CA ASP A 128 -13.86 -47.61 -7.55
C ASP A 128 -13.26 -47.13 -6.22
N ARG A 129 -12.93 -48.05 -5.31
CA ARG A 129 -12.39 -47.69 -3.98
C ARG A 129 -10.99 -47.15 -4.11
N THR A 130 -10.11 -47.85 -4.84
CA THR A 130 -8.75 -47.40 -5.09
C THR A 130 -8.76 -46.12 -5.91
N HIS A 131 -9.61 -46.01 -6.93
CA HIS A 131 -9.70 -44.84 -7.77
C HIS A 131 -10.10 -43.57 -6.99
N VAL A 132 -11.11 -43.67 -6.12
CA VAL A 132 -11.48 -42.59 -5.19
C VAL A 132 -10.36 -42.29 -4.19
N ALA A 133 -9.61 -43.29 -3.73
CA ALA A 133 -8.46 -43.07 -2.85
C ALA A 133 -7.34 -42.29 -3.55
N ILE A 134 -7.05 -42.54 -4.83
CA ILE A 134 -6.13 -41.72 -5.63
C ILE A 134 -6.61 -40.26 -5.71
N GLY A 135 -7.92 -40.04 -5.88
CA GLY A 135 -8.49 -38.69 -5.81
C GLY A 135 -8.24 -38.00 -4.47
N TRP A 136 -8.31 -38.73 -3.35
CA TRP A 136 -7.94 -38.20 -2.02
C TRP A 136 -6.45 -37.90 -1.90
N VAL A 137 -5.58 -38.77 -2.43
CA VAL A 137 -4.13 -38.51 -2.46
C VAL A 137 -3.84 -37.21 -3.21
N TYR A 138 -4.50 -37.00 -4.36
CA TYR A 138 -4.41 -35.73 -5.10
C TYR A 138 -4.84 -34.56 -4.20
N PHE A 139 -6.06 -34.60 -3.63
CA PHE A 139 -6.60 -33.48 -2.89
C PHE A 139 -5.75 -33.11 -1.66
N ILE A 140 -5.32 -34.11 -0.90
CA ILE A 140 -4.48 -33.89 0.29
C ILE A 140 -3.14 -33.29 -0.13
N SER A 141 -2.53 -33.78 -1.20
CA SER A 141 -1.26 -33.24 -1.70
C SER A 141 -1.40 -31.79 -2.13
N ALA A 142 -2.43 -31.47 -2.93
CA ALA A 142 -2.70 -30.11 -3.38
C ALA A 142 -3.03 -29.17 -2.21
N TRP A 143 -3.78 -29.65 -1.22
CA TRP A 143 -4.09 -28.87 -0.03
C TRP A 143 -2.86 -28.61 0.84
N ILE A 144 -1.94 -29.58 0.95
CA ILE A 144 -0.65 -29.37 1.64
C ILE A 144 0.19 -28.33 0.89
N SER A 145 0.20 -28.32 -0.43
CA SER A 145 0.85 -27.24 -1.21
C SER A 145 0.25 -25.88 -0.85
N LEU A 146 -1.08 -25.75 -0.81
CA LEU A 146 -1.78 -24.53 -0.36
C LEU A 146 -1.40 -24.13 1.07
N PHE A 147 -1.32 -25.09 2.00
CA PHE A 147 -0.91 -24.86 3.38
C PHE A 147 0.52 -24.32 3.46
N LEU A 148 1.46 -24.92 2.72
CA LEU A 148 2.88 -24.54 2.72
C LEU A 148 3.10 -23.15 2.13
N ILE A 149 2.56 -22.88 0.94
CA ILE A 149 2.74 -21.58 0.28
C ILE A 149 2.13 -20.45 1.12
N THR A 150 0.98 -20.71 1.77
CA THR A 150 0.29 -19.73 2.62
C THR A 150 1.17 -19.27 3.77
N GLY A 151 1.88 -20.19 4.44
CA GLY A 151 2.86 -19.84 5.49
C GLY A 151 3.95 -18.89 5.02
N ILE A 152 4.48 -19.12 3.82
CA ILE A 152 5.59 -18.35 3.27
C ILE A 152 5.15 -16.96 2.79
N ILE A 153 4.00 -16.87 2.09
CA ILE A 153 3.55 -15.59 1.53
C ILE A 153 2.94 -14.66 2.58
N ASP A 154 2.27 -15.22 3.59
CA ASP A 154 1.66 -14.42 4.66
C ASP A 154 2.69 -13.85 5.62
N PHE A 155 3.82 -14.55 5.80
CA PHE A 155 4.99 -14.06 6.52
C PHE A 155 5.42 -12.67 6.04
N MET A 156 5.32 -12.41 4.74
CA MET A 156 5.72 -11.13 4.17
C MET A 156 4.83 -9.96 4.66
N LEU A 157 3.56 -10.21 4.96
CA LEU A 157 2.63 -9.20 5.47
C LEU A 157 2.63 -9.14 7.01
N THR A 158 2.73 -10.29 7.67
CA THR A 158 2.65 -10.41 9.13
C THR A 158 3.84 -11.18 9.73
N PRO A 159 5.10 -10.75 9.57
CA PRO A 159 6.25 -11.52 10.03
C PRO A 159 6.25 -11.79 11.55
N GLY A 160 5.51 -10.99 12.33
CA GLY A 160 5.23 -11.26 13.73
C GLY A 160 6.51 -11.37 14.56
N THR A 161 6.61 -12.39 15.40
CA THR A 161 7.76 -12.60 16.30
C THR A 161 9.03 -13.06 15.57
N TRP A 162 8.96 -13.38 14.27
CA TRP A 162 10.15 -13.65 13.48
C TRP A 162 11.11 -12.46 13.45
N LEU A 163 10.60 -11.22 13.51
CA LEU A 163 11.42 -10.00 13.54
C LEU A 163 12.42 -9.97 14.71
N ALA A 164 12.16 -10.71 15.79
CA ALA A 164 13.04 -10.77 16.96
C ALA A 164 13.94 -12.02 16.99
N HIS A 165 13.48 -13.14 16.40
CA HIS A 165 14.12 -14.45 16.59
C HIS A 165 14.71 -15.06 15.32
N HIS A 166 14.29 -14.60 14.14
CA HIS A 166 14.66 -15.14 12.84
C HIS A 166 14.49 -16.67 12.71
N ASN A 167 13.48 -17.22 13.40
CA ASN A 167 13.22 -18.65 13.47
C ASN A 167 12.17 -19.11 12.43
N PHE A 168 12.46 -20.20 11.72
CA PHE A 168 11.59 -20.82 10.72
C PHE A 168 10.13 -20.90 11.17
N TRP A 169 9.84 -21.55 12.31
CA TRP A 169 8.47 -21.82 12.76
C TRP A 169 7.71 -20.57 13.15
N ARG A 170 8.41 -19.59 13.73
CA ARG A 170 7.82 -18.29 14.09
C ARG A 170 7.43 -17.47 12.86
N GLY A 171 8.21 -17.57 11.78
CA GLY A 171 7.88 -16.93 10.51
C GLY A 171 6.78 -17.68 9.75
N PHE A 172 6.85 -19.01 9.70
CA PHE A 172 5.90 -19.84 8.97
C PHE A 172 4.49 -19.79 9.59
N PHE A 173 4.38 -19.98 10.91
CA PHE A 173 3.13 -19.83 11.66
C PHE A 173 2.93 -18.39 12.13
N ASN A 174 2.92 -17.48 11.16
CA ASN A 174 2.67 -16.06 11.40
C ASN A 174 1.22 -15.78 11.84
N PRO A 175 0.91 -14.59 12.41
CA PRO A 175 -0.43 -14.25 12.90
C PRO A 175 -1.55 -14.42 11.87
N SER A 176 -1.29 -14.16 10.58
CA SER A 176 -2.30 -14.33 9.52
C SER A 176 -2.40 -15.73 8.94
N PHE A 177 -1.50 -16.65 9.32
CA PHE A 177 -1.42 -17.98 8.72
C PHE A 177 -2.74 -18.76 8.78
N VAL A 178 -3.26 -18.97 9.99
CA VAL A 178 -4.48 -19.77 10.20
C VAL A 178 -5.69 -19.17 9.49
N PRO A 179 -6.05 -17.88 9.68
CA PRO A 179 -7.19 -17.30 8.96
C PRO A 179 -7.01 -17.36 7.44
N SER A 180 -5.80 -17.19 6.93
CA SER A 180 -5.51 -17.27 5.50
C SER A 180 -5.66 -18.68 4.94
N VAL A 181 -5.20 -19.72 5.65
CA VAL A 181 -5.38 -21.12 5.22
C VAL A 181 -6.87 -21.44 5.10
N PHE A 182 -7.69 -21.05 6.10
CA PHE A 182 -9.13 -21.25 6.03
C PHE A 182 -9.75 -20.46 4.87
N PHE A 183 -9.43 -19.18 4.76
CA PHE A 183 -9.96 -18.32 3.71
C PHE A 183 -9.62 -18.86 2.31
N ARG A 184 -8.36 -19.16 2.05
CA ARG A 184 -7.88 -19.72 0.77
C ARG A 184 -8.47 -21.10 0.49
N THR A 185 -8.65 -21.93 1.51
CA THR A 185 -9.34 -23.23 1.35
C THR A 185 -10.78 -23.04 0.91
N PHE A 186 -11.54 -22.14 1.55
CA PHE A 186 -12.93 -21.87 1.16
C PHE A 186 -13.06 -21.19 -0.20
N ILE A 187 -12.13 -20.30 -0.55
CA ILE A 187 -12.08 -19.72 -1.91
C ILE A 187 -11.73 -20.81 -2.94
N ALA A 188 -10.81 -21.71 -2.65
CA ALA A 188 -10.47 -22.84 -3.52
C ALA A 188 -11.67 -23.76 -3.76
N THR A 189 -12.40 -24.14 -2.70
CA THR A 189 -13.59 -24.96 -2.83
C THR A 189 -14.74 -24.22 -3.52
N MET A 190 -14.87 -22.91 -3.30
CA MET A 190 -15.83 -22.06 -4.03
C MET A 190 -15.53 -22.07 -5.54
N LEU A 191 -14.26 -21.90 -5.93
CA LEU A 191 -13.85 -21.95 -7.33
C LEU A 191 -14.08 -23.33 -7.94
N ALA A 192 -13.82 -24.41 -7.20
CA ALA A 192 -14.15 -25.76 -7.65
C ALA A 192 -15.62 -25.89 -8.05
N GLY A 193 -16.53 -25.35 -7.24
CA GLY A 193 -17.95 -25.23 -7.57
C GLY A 193 -18.19 -24.36 -8.81
N ALA A 194 -17.52 -23.21 -8.94
CA ALA A 194 -17.67 -22.32 -10.11
C ALA A 194 -17.20 -22.97 -11.42
N TYR A 195 -16.08 -23.71 -11.41
CA TYR A 195 -15.60 -24.48 -12.56
C TYR A 195 -16.50 -25.70 -12.85
N GLY A 196 -17.00 -26.37 -11.80
CA GLY A 196 -18.04 -27.41 -11.93
C GLY A 196 -19.30 -26.87 -12.62
N TYR A 197 -19.73 -25.68 -12.20
CA TYR A 197 -20.85 -24.94 -12.79
C TYR A 197 -20.59 -24.60 -14.26
N LEU A 198 -19.38 -24.14 -14.59
CA LEU A 198 -18.95 -23.86 -15.96
C LEU A 198 -19.01 -25.11 -16.83
N THR A 199 -18.37 -26.20 -16.42
CA THR A 199 -18.37 -27.45 -17.19
C THR A 199 -19.77 -28.09 -17.30
N ALA A 200 -20.62 -27.92 -16.29
CA ALA A 200 -22.02 -28.38 -16.34
C ALA A 200 -22.83 -27.65 -17.42
N SER A 201 -22.53 -26.38 -17.70
CA SER A 201 -23.20 -25.62 -18.77
C SER A 201 -22.96 -26.19 -20.18
N PHE A 202 -21.89 -26.99 -20.36
CA PHE A 202 -21.54 -27.68 -21.61
C PHE A 202 -22.05 -29.14 -21.65
N THR A 203 -22.73 -29.62 -20.60
CA THR A 203 -23.40 -30.93 -20.61
C THR A 203 -24.62 -30.90 -21.53
N LYS A 204 -24.75 -31.91 -22.40
CA LYS A 204 -25.83 -31.99 -23.38
C LYS A 204 -27.08 -32.61 -22.77
N GLU A 205 -26.90 -33.59 -21.90
CA GLU A 205 -27.96 -34.32 -21.21
C GLU A 205 -28.63 -33.40 -20.17
N PRO A 206 -29.91 -33.00 -20.36
CA PRO A 206 -30.53 -31.98 -19.50
C PRO A 206 -30.62 -32.39 -18.03
N ALA A 207 -30.92 -33.66 -17.75
CA ALA A 207 -31.00 -34.17 -16.39
C ALA A 207 -29.64 -34.09 -15.66
N VAL A 208 -28.57 -34.58 -16.28
CA VAL A 208 -27.21 -34.51 -15.72
C VAL A 208 -26.75 -33.08 -15.56
N LYS A 209 -27.05 -32.22 -16.55
CA LYS A 209 -26.78 -30.78 -16.49
C LYS A 209 -27.41 -30.18 -15.24
N GLU A 210 -28.70 -30.39 -15.01
CA GLU A 210 -29.39 -29.81 -13.85
C GLU A 210 -28.87 -30.35 -12.52
N ILE A 211 -28.64 -31.66 -12.42
CA ILE A 211 -28.12 -32.31 -11.22
C ILE A 211 -26.74 -31.76 -10.87
N MET A 212 -25.82 -31.74 -11.83
CA MET A 212 -24.45 -31.28 -11.60
C MET A 212 -24.36 -29.76 -11.44
N THR A 213 -25.28 -29.01 -12.04
CA THR A 213 -25.44 -27.57 -11.80
C THR A 213 -25.83 -27.30 -10.35
N ARG A 214 -26.85 -28.00 -9.81
CA ARG A 214 -27.26 -27.87 -8.40
C ARG A 214 -26.17 -28.32 -7.43
N PHE A 215 -25.51 -29.42 -7.74
CA PHE A 215 -24.39 -29.92 -6.95
C PHE A 215 -23.27 -28.88 -6.85
N SER A 216 -22.85 -28.32 -7.98
CA SER A 216 -21.80 -27.30 -8.06
C SER A 216 -22.23 -25.99 -7.40
N GLY A 217 -23.47 -25.56 -7.60
CA GLY A 217 -24.00 -24.34 -6.99
C GLY A 217 -24.06 -24.41 -5.46
N LYS A 218 -24.49 -25.54 -4.89
CA LYS A 218 -24.42 -25.75 -3.42
C LYS A 218 -22.98 -25.67 -2.91
N TRP A 219 -22.05 -26.27 -3.64
CA TRP A 219 -20.62 -26.23 -3.31
C TRP A 219 -20.08 -24.78 -3.26
N THR A 220 -20.37 -24.00 -4.30
CA THR A 220 -19.99 -22.58 -4.39
C THR A 220 -20.60 -21.77 -3.25
N LEU A 221 -21.90 -21.92 -3.00
CA LEU A 221 -22.62 -21.12 -2.00
C LEU A 221 -22.13 -21.40 -0.58
N VAL A 222 -22.02 -22.68 -0.19
CA VAL A 222 -21.54 -23.07 1.15
C VAL A 222 -20.12 -22.55 1.36
N SER A 223 -19.25 -22.72 0.37
CA SER A 223 -17.86 -22.27 0.45
C SER A 223 -17.76 -20.75 0.57
N LEU A 224 -18.58 -20.00 -0.19
CA LEU A 224 -18.62 -18.54 -0.11
C LEU A 224 -19.07 -18.06 1.28
N ILE A 225 -20.09 -18.69 1.87
CA ILE A 225 -20.55 -18.35 3.22
C ILE A 225 -19.46 -18.61 4.26
N LEU A 226 -18.73 -19.72 4.15
CA LEU A 226 -17.63 -20.07 5.06
C LEU A 226 -16.37 -19.19 4.86
N ALA A 227 -16.18 -18.63 3.66
CA ALA A 227 -15.10 -17.69 3.38
C ALA A 227 -15.28 -16.34 4.12
N ILE A 228 -16.51 -15.93 4.43
CA ILE A 228 -16.78 -14.64 5.10
C ILE A 228 -16.13 -14.56 6.49
N PRO A 229 -16.41 -15.47 7.46
CA PRO A 229 -15.83 -15.37 8.80
C PRO A 229 -14.30 -15.49 8.79
N SER A 230 -13.73 -16.33 7.92
CA SER A 230 -12.28 -16.46 7.78
C SER A 230 -11.63 -15.21 7.17
N GLY A 231 -12.29 -14.55 6.21
CA GLY A 231 -11.85 -13.26 5.67
C GLY A 231 -11.91 -12.13 6.69
N LEU A 232 -12.96 -12.07 7.51
CA LEU A 232 -13.06 -11.12 8.62
C LEU A 232 -11.97 -11.37 9.67
N TRP A 233 -11.72 -12.63 10.01
CA TRP A 233 -10.62 -13.01 10.90
C TRP A 233 -9.26 -12.62 10.32
N TYR A 234 -9.03 -12.81 9.02
CA TYR A 234 -7.80 -12.39 8.34
C TYR A 234 -7.56 -10.89 8.46
N VAL A 235 -8.59 -10.07 8.24
CA VAL A 235 -8.49 -8.60 8.39
C VAL A 235 -8.21 -8.21 9.84
N ALA A 236 -8.86 -8.88 10.80
CA ALA A 236 -8.73 -8.55 12.22
C ALA A 236 -7.31 -8.79 12.79
N VAL A 237 -6.53 -9.69 12.20
CA VAL A 237 -5.15 -9.98 12.63
C VAL A 237 -4.09 -9.15 11.90
N LEU A 238 -4.49 -8.28 10.97
CA LEU A 238 -3.56 -7.43 10.25
C LEU A 238 -2.89 -6.41 11.19
N PRO A 239 -1.59 -6.12 11.02
CA PRO A 239 -0.91 -5.03 11.71
C PRO A 239 -1.63 -3.71 11.48
N THR A 240 -1.61 -2.81 12.47
CA THR A 240 -2.35 -1.53 12.46
C THR A 240 -2.23 -0.76 11.15
N HIS A 241 -1.01 -0.67 10.59
CA HIS A 241 -0.77 0.00 9.33
C HIS A 241 -1.49 -0.67 8.14
N ALA A 242 -1.33 -1.99 7.98
CA ALA A 242 -2.00 -2.75 6.92
C ALA A 242 -3.52 -2.72 7.09
N HIS A 243 -4.00 -2.82 8.34
CA HIS A 243 -5.41 -2.71 8.67
C HIS A 243 -5.98 -1.34 8.26
N ASN A 244 -5.27 -0.24 8.53
CA ASN A 244 -5.71 1.10 8.17
C ASN A 244 -5.75 1.31 6.63
N LEU A 245 -4.79 0.74 5.90
CA LEU A 245 -4.80 0.73 4.44
C LEU A 245 -6.04 0.02 3.87
N VAL A 246 -6.38 -1.14 4.42
CA VAL A 246 -7.53 -1.97 4.01
C VAL A 246 -8.87 -1.34 4.39
N THR A 247 -8.95 -0.67 5.54
CA THR A 247 -10.19 -0.06 6.06
C THR A 247 -10.49 1.32 5.48
N GLY A 248 -9.71 1.79 4.52
CA GLY A 248 -10.11 2.91 3.66
C GLY A 248 -9.07 4.01 3.45
N GLN A 249 -7.87 3.92 4.04
CA GLN A 249 -6.83 4.93 3.79
C GLN A 249 -6.20 4.85 2.39
N SER A 250 -6.42 3.76 1.65
CA SER A 250 -5.97 3.63 0.25
C SER A 250 -7.16 3.58 -0.70
N PRO A 251 -7.37 4.62 -1.54
CA PRO A 251 -8.42 4.63 -2.56
C PRO A 251 -8.31 3.47 -3.56
N THR A 252 -7.08 3.02 -3.83
CA THR A 252 -6.83 1.89 -4.75
C THR A 252 -7.26 0.56 -4.14
N ILE A 253 -6.99 0.33 -2.85
CA ILE A 253 -7.45 -0.86 -2.13
C ILE A 253 -8.97 -0.83 -1.99
N ALA A 254 -9.55 0.32 -1.60
CA ALA A 254 -11.00 0.49 -1.55
C ALA A 254 -11.66 0.19 -2.91
N SER A 255 -11.03 0.58 -4.02
CA SER A 255 -11.52 0.22 -5.35
C SER A 255 -11.44 -1.28 -5.62
N ALA A 256 -10.32 -1.94 -5.32
CA ALA A 256 -10.18 -3.37 -5.47
C ALA A 256 -11.24 -4.14 -4.66
N LEU A 257 -11.38 -3.80 -3.37
CA LEU A 257 -12.38 -4.39 -2.47
C LEU A 257 -13.82 -4.21 -2.96
N ARG A 258 -14.15 -3.05 -3.55
CA ARG A 258 -15.47 -2.85 -4.19
C ARG A 258 -15.69 -3.81 -5.35
N TRP A 259 -14.70 -4.02 -6.21
CA TRP A 259 -14.80 -5.01 -7.30
C TRP A 259 -14.92 -6.44 -6.76
N GLY A 260 -14.17 -6.78 -5.71
CA GLY A 260 -14.31 -8.06 -5.01
C GLY A 260 -15.69 -8.27 -4.41
N PHE A 261 -16.25 -7.22 -3.78
CA PHE A 261 -17.61 -7.24 -3.23
C PHE A 261 -18.66 -7.46 -4.32
N TRP A 262 -18.60 -6.72 -5.43
CA TRP A 262 -19.51 -6.94 -6.56
C TRP A 262 -19.33 -8.31 -7.20
N GLY A 263 -18.10 -8.83 -7.24
CA GLY A 263 -17.82 -10.22 -7.61
C GLY A 263 -18.54 -11.21 -6.68
N ALA A 264 -18.41 -11.04 -5.35
CA ALA A 264 -19.06 -11.90 -4.36
C ALA A 264 -20.59 -11.85 -4.44
N VAL A 265 -21.17 -10.65 -4.56
CA VAL A 265 -22.62 -10.47 -4.74
C VAL A 265 -23.08 -11.11 -6.04
N GLY A 266 -22.36 -10.88 -7.14
CA GLY A 266 -22.69 -11.44 -8.45
C GLY A 266 -22.67 -12.96 -8.46
N ILE A 267 -21.59 -13.59 -7.97
CA ILE A 267 -21.51 -15.06 -7.92
C ILE A 267 -22.56 -15.65 -6.97
N MET A 268 -22.87 -14.98 -5.85
CA MET A 268 -23.91 -15.40 -4.92
C MET A 268 -25.29 -15.40 -5.59
N ILE A 269 -25.67 -14.30 -6.25
CA ILE A 269 -26.97 -14.18 -6.95
C ILE A 269 -27.08 -15.23 -8.06
N ILE A 270 -26.05 -15.36 -8.90
CA ILE A 270 -26.05 -16.34 -10.00
C ILE A 270 -26.17 -17.77 -9.43
N THR A 271 -25.44 -18.07 -8.36
CA THR A 271 -25.47 -19.38 -7.71
C THR A 271 -26.84 -19.68 -7.09
N LEU A 272 -27.47 -18.72 -6.41
CA LEU A 272 -28.81 -18.90 -5.82
C LEU A 272 -29.87 -19.13 -6.91
N ILE A 273 -29.87 -18.30 -7.94
CA ILE A 273 -30.89 -18.34 -9.00
C ILE A 273 -30.60 -19.49 -9.98
N ALA A 274 -29.50 -19.40 -10.72
CA ALA A 274 -29.20 -20.31 -11.82
C ALA A 274 -28.38 -21.54 -11.39
N GLY A 275 -27.89 -21.59 -10.15
CA GLY A 275 -27.27 -22.78 -9.55
C GLY A 275 -28.25 -23.65 -8.80
N ILE A 276 -29.12 -23.06 -7.98
CA ILE A 276 -29.96 -23.81 -7.04
C ILE A 276 -31.44 -23.76 -7.44
N ALA A 277 -32.03 -22.57 -7.56
CA ALA A 277 -33.47 -22.41 -7.76
C ALA A 277 -33.95 -22.85 -9.16
N LYS A 278 -33.20 -22.48 -10.21
CA LYS A 278 -33.51 -22.70 -11.62
C LYS A 278 -32.24 -23.16 -12.37
N PRO A 279 -31.73 -24.39 -12.13
CA PRO A 279 -30.49 -24.86 -12.76
C PRO A 279 -30.57 -25.00 -14.28
N SER A 280 -31.76 -25.08 -14.86
CA SER A 280 -31.96 -25.03 -16.31
C SER A 280 -31.45 -23.72 -16.93
N TRP A 281 -31.37 -22.65 -16.13
CA TRP A 281 -30.84 -21.33 -16.53
C TRP A 281 -29.31 -21.26 -16.52
N ASN A 282 -28.60 -22.34 -16.18
CA ASN A 282 -27.15 -22.42 -16.34
C ASN A 282 -26.77 -22.49 -17.84
N LEU A 283 -26.93 -21.37 -18.54
CA LEU A 283 -26.48 -21.16 -19.91
C LEU A 283 -25.00 -20.80 -19.90
N LYS A 284 -24.30 -21.04 -21.02
CA LYS A 284 -22.87 -20.74 -21.12
C LYS A 284 -22.51 -19.29 -20.72
N PRO A 285 -23.26 -18.24 -21.14
CA PRO A 285 -22.97 -16.88 -20.70
C PRO A 285 -23.13 -16.68 -19.18
N VAL A 286 -24.12 -17.33 -18.57
CA VAL A 286 -24.38 -17.26 -17.12
C VAL A 286 -23.23 -17.91 -16.35
N ALA A 287 -22.76 -19.07 -16.82
CA ALA A 287 -21.57 -19.73 -16.28
C ALA A 287 -20.30 -18.88 -16.42
N VAL A 288 -20.07 -18.26 -17.58
CA VAL A 288 -18.93 -17.36 -17.80
C VAL A 288 -19.02 -16.13 -16.90
N LEU A 289 -20.23 -15.59 -16.66
CA LEU A 289 -20.40 -14.47 -15.75
C LEU A 289 -20.07 -14.86 -14.30
N ALA A 290 -20.53 -16.02 -13.82
CA ALA A 290 -20.16 -16.54 -12.50
C ALA A 290 -18.64 -16.72 -12.37
N PHE A 291 -18.00 -17.14 -13.45
CA PHE A 291 -16.55 -17.29 -13.54
C PHE A 291 -15.81 -15.96 -13.42
N ILE A 292 -16.25 -14.94 -14.15
CA ILE A 292 -15.72 -13.57 -14.05
C ILE A 292 -15.88 -13.04 -12.62
N CYS A 293 -17.03 -13.27 -11.99
CA CYS A 293 -17.23 -12.91 -10.59
C CYS A 293 -16.22 -13.60 -9.66
N GLY A 294 -15.96 -14.89 -9.85
CA GLY A 294 -14.92 -15.63 -9.11
C GLY A 294 -13.52 -15.04 -9.33
N PHE A 295 -13.20 -14.67 -10.58
CA PHE A 295 -11.92 -14.03 -10.92
C PHE A 295 -11.76 -12.66 -10.24
N LEU A 296 -12.83 -11.85 -10.19
CA LEU A 296 -12.82 -10.57 -9.49
C LEU A 296 -12.57 -10.71 -7.99
N ILE A 297 -13.11 -11.75 -7.34
CA ILE A 297 -12.87 -12.03 -5.92
C ILE A 297 -11.39 -12.34 -5.69
N VAL A 298 -10.81 -13.26 -6.47
CA VAL A 298 -9.38 -13.63 -6.35
C VAL A 298 -8.47 -12.46 -6.68
N GLY A 299 -8.73 -11.76 -7.77
CA GLY A 299 -7.95 -10.59 -8.19
C GLY A 299 -7.99 -9.46 -7.17
N SER A 300 -9.17 -9.18 -6.60
CA SER A 300 -9.32 -8.21 -5.51
C SER A 300 -8.50 -8.59 -4.28
N PHE A 301 -8.55 -9.86 -3.89
CA PHE A 301 -7.81 -10.35 -2.72
C PHE A 301 -6.30 -10.27 -2.93
N GLU A 302 -5.77 -10.81 -4.04
CA GLU A 302 -4.33 -10.80 -4.31
C GLU A 302 -3.77 -9.38 -4.48
N TRP A 303 -4.52 -8.49 -5.14
CA TRP A 303 -4.15 -7.08 -5.23
C TRP A 303 -4.12 -6.41 -3.86
N THR A 304 -5.16 -6.63 -3.04
CA THR A 304 -5.27 -6.02 -1.71
C THR A 304 -4.16 -6.51 -0.79
N ARG A 305 -3.89 -7.83 -0.79
CA ARG A 305 -2.79 -8.44 -0.02
C ARG A 305 -1.44 -7.80 -0.40
N GLU A 306 -1.17 -7.65 -1.69
CA GLU A 306 0.07 -7.03 -2.18
C GLU A 306 0.17 -5.56 -1.78
N ALA A 307 -0.91 -4.79 -1.97
CA ALA A 307 -0.95 -3.37 -1.68
C ALA A 307 -0.87 -3.06 -0.17
N ALA A 308 -1.48 -3.91 0.67
CA ALA A 308 -1.49 -3.75 2.13
C ALA A 308 -0.11 -3.91 2.78
N ARG A 309 0.87 -4.51 2.08
CA ARG A 309 2.26 -4.63 2.56
C ARG A 309 3.04 -3.32 2.45
N ARG A 310 2.64 -2.41 1.56
CA ARG A 310 3.38 -1.15 1.30
C ARG A 310 3.51 -0.32 2.59
N PRO A 311 4.68 0.29 2.88
CA PRO A 311 5.84 0.48 1.99
C PRO A 311 6.83 -0.70 1.96
N PHE A 312 6.47 -1.85 2.53
CA PHE A 312 7.35 -3.00 2.68
C PHE A 312 7.10 -4.09 1.62
N VAL A 313 8.13 -4.90 1.40
CA VAL A 313 8.00 -6.26 0.82
C VAL A 313 7.87 -7.27 1.94
N VAL A 314 8.67 -7.12 3.01
CA VAL A 314 8.48 -7.83 4.29
C VAL A 314 8.31 -6.80 5.40
N ASN A 315 7.13 -6.80 6.01
CA ASN A 315 6.69 -5.77 6.94
C ASN A 315 7.71 -5.51 8.07
N GLU A 316 8.01 -4.24 8.33
CA GLU A 316 9.00 -3.78 9.32
C GLU A 316 10.45 -4.25 9.11
N PHE A 317 10.77 -4.97 8.02
CA PHE A 317 12.11 -5.53 7.77
C PHE A 317 12.75 -4.99 6.48
N MET A 318 12.02 -5.04 5.36
CA MET A 318 12.54 -4.70 4.04
C MET A 318 11.52 -3.90 3.23
N TYR A 319 11.93 -2.74 2.73
CA TYR A 319 11.10 -1.85 1.92
C TYR A 319 10.83 -2.41 0.51
N SER A 320 9.85 -1.81 -0.20
CA SER A 320 9.50 -2.22 -1.57
C SER A 320 10.63 -2.09 -2.58
N ASN A 321 11.61 -1.22 -2.30
CA ASN A 321 12.84 -1.05 -3.07
C ASN A 321 13.99 -1.95 -2.57
N GLU A 322 13.68 -2.97 -1.77
CA GLU A 322 14.61 -3.99 -1.27
C GLU A 322 15.69 -3.48 -0.30
N ILE A 323 15.59 -2.23 0.14
CA ILE A 323 16.44 -1.66 1.19
C ILE A 323 15.96 -2.16 2.55
N LEU A 324 16.89 -2.66 3.38
CA LEU A 324 16.57 -3.05 4.75
C LEU A 324 16.26 -1.82 5.58
N LYS A 325 15.26 -1.94 6.47
CA LYS A 325 14.88 -0.85 7.37
C LYS A 325 16.06 -0.39 8.24
N SER A 326 16.91 -1.32 8.66
CA SER A 326 18.13 -1.06 9.44
C SER A 326 19.18 -0.22 8.72
N ASP A 327 19.22 -0.28 7.38
CA ASP A 327 20.31 0.31 6.59
C ASP A 327 20.02 1.77 6.24
N VAL A 328 18.77 2.23 6.38
CA VAL A 328 18.35 3.59 5.98
C VAL A 328 19.16 4.69 6.67
N PRO A 329 19.38 4.68 8.01
CA PRO A 329 20.15 5.74 8.67
C PRO A 329 21.58 5.84 8.13
N MET A 330 22.28 4.71 7.98
CA MET A 330 23.62 4.66 7.41
C MET A 330 23.64 5.17 5.97
N LEU A 331 22.66 4.80 5.14
CA LEU A 331 22.56 5.26 3.76
C LEU A 331 22.28 6.77 3.65
N GLN A 332 21.52 7.34 4.60
CA GLN A 332 21.26 8.77 4.67
C GLN A 332 22.49 9.58 5.09
N GLU A 333 23.39 8.98 5.88
CA GLU A 333 24.66 9.58 6.31
C GLU A 333 25.76 9.45 5.25
N GLU A 334 26.04 8.23 4.79
CA GLU A 334 27.18 7.94 3.91
C GLU A 334 26.89 8.24 2.43
N GLY A 335 25.63 8.03 2.01
CA GLY A 335 25.13 8.14 0.65
C GLY A 335 24.94 6.81 -0.07
N PHE A 336 23.79 6.64 -0.71
CA PHE A 336 23.44 5.43 -1.46
C PHE A 336 24.38 5.15 -2.63
N LEU A 337 24.76 6.21 -3.36
CA LEU A 337 25.65 6.10 -4.50
C LEU A 337 27.08 5.70 -4.08
N LYS A 338 27.46 5.83 -2.81
CA LYS A 338 28.77 5.32 -2.38
C LYS A 338 28.74 3.84 -2.04
N THR A 339 27.64 3.38 -1.46
CA THR A 339 27.48 2.02 -0.92
C THR A 339 26.92 1.03 -1.93
N ALA A 340 26.19 1.50 -2.94
CA ALA A 340 25.57 0.65 -3.94
C ALA A 340 26.58 -0.11 -4.80
N ARG A 341 26.23 -1.35 -5.16
CA ARG A 341 27.11 -2.26 -5.94
C ARG A 341 26.98 -2.02 -7.44
N TRP A 342 25.75 -1.89 -7.93
CA TRP A 342 25.40 -1.84 -9.36
C TRP A 342 25.14 -0.42 -9.84
N ILE A 343 26.16 0.43 -9.74
CA ILE A 343 26.09 1.85 -10.08
C ILE A 343 27.38 2.33 -10.73
N ARG A 344 27.26 3.31 -11.62
CA ARG A 344 28.38 3.94 -12.31
C ARG A 344 28.78 5.26 -11.64
N ASN A 345 27.82 6.07 -11.19
CA ASN A 345 28.08 7.40 -10.65
C ASN A 345 28.18 7.37 -9.12
N ARG A 346 29.35 6.99 -8.58
CA ARG A 346 29.57 6.93 -7.12
C ARG A 346 29.67 8.29 -6.43
N THR A 347 29.93 9.34 -7.20
CA THR A 347 30.05 10.71 -6.73
C THR A 347 29.22 11.63 -7.63
N ILE A 348 28.66 12.68 -7.02
CA ILE A 348 27.84 13.69 -7.71
C ILE A 348 28.73 14.89 -8.06
N THR A 349 28.86 15.13 -9.36
CA THR A 349 29.52 16.26 -10.03
C THR A 349 28.47 17.08 -10.79
N PRO A 350 28.75 18.34 -11.16
CA PRO A 350 27.83 19.13 -11.98
C PRO A 350 27.45 18.42 -13.30
N GLU A 351 28.39 17.72 -13.93
CA GLU A 351 28.23 17.10 -15.25
C GLU A 351 27.39 15.82 -15.18
N ASN A 352 27.45 15.07 -14.08
CA ASN A 352 26.73 13.80 -13.93
C ASN A 352 25.51 13.88 -12.99
N ARG A 353 25.12 15.08 -12.51
CA ARG A 353 24.03 15.24 -11.52
C ARG A 353 22.76 14.50 -11.93
N SER A 354 22.31 14.66 -13.17
CA SER A 354 21.10 13.99 -13.66
C SER A 354 21.29 12.49 -13.87
N ALA A 355 22.45 12.06 -14.38
CA ALA A 355 22.78 10.65 -14.55
C ALA A 355 22.82 9.89 -13.20
N ALA A 356 23.38 10.51 -12.15
CA ALA A 356 23.35 9.98 -10.79
C ALA A 356 21.90 9.93 -10.24
N GLY A 357 21.11 10.97 -10.52
CA GLY A 357 19.68 11.02 -10.24
C GLY A 357 18.88 9.87 -10.87
N ARG A 358 19.20 9.51 -12.12
CA ARG A 358 18.60 8.38 -12.81
C ARG A 358 18.92 7.05 -12.13
N GLU A 359 20.16 6.86 -11.65
CA GLU A 359 20.54 5.65 -10.91
C GLU A 359 19.80 5.56 -9.56
N LEU A 360 19.63 6.69 -8.86
CA LEU A 360 18.79 6.76 -7.65
C LEU A 360 17.34 6.41 -7.96
N PHE A 361 16.77 6.90 -9.06
CA PHE A 361 15.41 6.57 -9.47
C PHE A 361 15.26 5.06 -9.73
N ILE A 362 16.17 4.46 -10.49
CA ILE A 362 16.16 3.03 -10.82
C ILE A 362 16.20 2.18 -9.55
N ASN A 363 17.00 2.55 -8.57
CA ASN A 363 17.20 1.74 -7.37
C ASN A 363 16.15 1.99 -6.27
N GLN A 364 15.62 3.21 -6.15
CA GLN A 364 14.76 3.56 -5.00
C GLN A 364 13.30 3.84 -5.38
N CYS A 365 13.03 4.32 -6.60
CA CYS A 365 11.70 4.78 -7.00
C CYS A 365 11.01 3.82 -7.98
N TYR A 366 11.76 3.20 -8.89
CA TYR A 366 11.24 2.34 -9.96
C TYR A 366 10.48 1.11 -9.44
N ALA A 367 10.80 0.62 -8.24
CA ALA A 367 10.05 -0.44 -7.59
C ALA A 367 8.53 -0.13 -7.47
N CYS A 368 8.16 1.15 -7.45
CA CYS A 368 6.79 1.62 -7.34
C CYS A 368 6.31 2.49 -8.51
N HIS A 369 7.24 3.12 -9.25
CA HIS A 369 6.93 4.13 -10.26
C HIS A 369 7.40 3.74 -11.65
N THR A 370 6.52 3.91 -12.64
CA THR A 370 6.87 3.85 -14.06
C THR A 370 7.23 5.23 -14.61
N ILE A 371 7.81 5.28 -15.80
CA ILE A 371 8.03 6.50 -16.58
C ILE A 371 7.17 6.40 -17.85
N GLY A 372 6.15 7.25 -17.96
CA GLY A 372 5.19 7.24 -19.07
C GLY A 372 4.35 5.95 -19.14
N GLY A 373 4.34 5.17 -18.06
CA GLY A 373 3.62 3.91 -17.96
C GLY A 373 2.21 4.07 -17.42
N PHE A 374 1.42 3.00 -17.48
CA PHE A 374 0.04 3.04 -16.97
C PHE A 374 -0.02 2.95 -15.42
N ASN A 375 1.00 2.38 -14.78
CA ASN A 375 1.01 2.13 -13.33
C ASN A 375 1.88 3.15 -12.58
N ASN A 376 1.27 4.05 -11.82
CA ASN A 376 1.96 5.03 -10.97
C ASN A 376 3.05 5.82 -11.70
N ASP A 377 2.73 6.38 -12.87
CA ASP A 377 3.65 7.20 -13.68
C ASP A 377 4.24 8.37 -12.87
N ILE A 378 5.56 8.43 -12.77
CA ILE A 378 6.25 9.49 -12.05
C ILE A 378 6.08 10.85 -12.74
N ILE A 379 5.97 10.90 -14.07
CA ILE A 379 5.83 12.16 -14.82
C ILE A 379 4.51 12.82 -14.43
N ALA A 380 3.39 12.11 -14.58
CA ALA A 380 2.08 12.62 -14.19
C ALA A 380 2.01 13.02 -12.70
N ARG A 381 2.69 12.28 -11.81
CA ARG A 381 2.67 12.54 -10.36
C ARG A 381 3.53 13.72 -9.92
N THR A 382 4.51 14.13 -10.72
CA THR A 382 5.46 15.22 -10.39
C THR A 382 5.34 16.42 -11.32
N ARG A 383 4.40 16.40 -12.27
CA ARG A 383 4.16 17.46 -13.26
C ARG A 383 3.95 18.84 -12.63
N SER A 384 3.34 18.93 -11.44
CA SER A 384 3.12 20.20 -10.73
C SER A 384 4.35 20.72 -9.98
N MET A 385 5.32 19.84 -9.69
CA MET A 385 6.38 20.10 -8.71
C MET A 385 7.59 20.80 -9.32
N SER A 386 8.02 21.94 -8.79
CA SER A 386 9.31 22.53 -9.18
C SER A 386 10.47 21.64 -8.74
N TYR A 387 11.66 21.88 -9.32
CA TYR A 387 12.88 21.18 -8.92
C TYR A 387 13.15 21.28 -7.41
N THR A 388 13.05 22.49 -6.85
CA THR A 388 13.28 22.78 -5.43
C THR A 388 12.26 22.11 -4.53
N ALA A 389 10.98 22.18 -4.90
CA ALA A 389 9.89 21.51 -4.22
C ALA A 389 10.12 20.01 -4.17
N LEU A 390 10.49 19.41 -5.29
CA LEU A 390 10.74 17.98 -5.39
C LEU A 390 11.95 17.54 -4.55
N ALA A 391 13.04 18.30 -4.57
CA ALA A 391 14.22 18.00 -3.75
C ALA A 391 13.90 18.01 -2.25
N LYS A 392 13.14 19.01 -1.77
CA LYS A 392 12.68 19.07 -0.37
C LYS A 392 11.69 17.96 -0.05
N TYR A 393 10.77 17.68 -0.99
CA TYR A 393 9.75 16.66 -0.84
C TYR A 393 10.36 15.26 -0.67
N ILE A 394 11.37 14.90 -1.48
CA ILE A 394 12.07 13.61 -1.42
C ILE A 394 12.52 13.25 0.01
N GLY A 395 13.06 14.21 0.76
CA GLY A 395 13.50 13.97 2.14
C GLY A 395 12.36 13.69 3.14
N LYS A 396 11.14 14.13 2.84
CA LYS A 396 9.96 14.01 3.70
C LYS A 396 8.88 13.05 3.15
N ILE A 397 9.13 12.34 2.03
CA ILE A 397 8.11 11.54 1.32
C ILE A 397 7.38 10.54 2.23
N HIS A 398 8.10 9.82 3.09
CA HIS A 398 7.53 8.81 3.97
C HIS A 398 6.65 9.40 5.08
N LYS A 399 6.81 10.70 5.40
CA LYS A 399 5.95 11.40 6.36
C LYS A 399 4.66 11.90 5.70
N VAL A 400 4.76 12.35 4.45
CA VAL A 400 3.60 12.85 3.68
C VAL A 400 2.80 11.71 3.06
N ARG A 401 3.49 10.68 2.56
CA ARG A 401 2.93 9.48 1.95
C ARG A 401 3.52 8.27 2.67
N TYR A 402 2.90 7.91 3.78
CA TYR A 402 3.31 6.80 4.66
C TYR A 402 3.36 5.42 3.97
N PHE A 403 2.75 5.27 2.80
CA PHE A 403 2.84 4.08 1.94
C PHE A 403 4.05 4.09 0.98
N MET A 404 4.89 5.12 1.01
CA MET A 404 6.19 5.19 0.33
C MET A 404 7.34 4.96 1.31
N PRO A 405 8.39 4.22 0.91
CA PRO A 405 9.56 4.05 1.76
C PRO A 405 10.30 5.39 1.97
N PRO A 406 11.05 5.55 3.07
CA PRO A 406 11.93 6.69 3.24
C PRO A 406 12.98 6.71 2.13
N PHE A 407 13.34 7.91 1.67
CA PHE A 407 14.48 8.06 0.77
C PHE A 407 15.75 7.72 1.53
N ALA A 408 16.49 6.73 1.03
CA ALA A 408 17.71 6.23 1.65
C ALA A 408 18.91 6.85 0.92
N GLY A 409 19.21 8.11 1.20
CA GLY A 409 20.31 8.84 0.56
C GLY A 409 20.50 10.23 1.17
N THR A 410 21.62 10.86 0.84
CA THR A 410 21.97 12.20 1.35
C THR A 410 21.08 13.31 0.75
N PRO A 411 21.03 14.52 1.35
CA PRO A 411 20.36 15.67 0.72
C PRO A 411 20.89 15.99 -0.69
N LYS A 412 22.19 15.79 -0.94
CA LYS A 412 22.80 15.98 -2.27
C LYS A 412 22.29 14.95 -3.28
N GLU A 413 22.06 13.72 -2.83
CA GLU A 413 21.45 12.66 -3.65
C GLU A 413 19.96 12.95 -3.92
N ALA A 414 19.22 13.46 -2.94
CA ALA A 414 17.83 13.88 -3.15
C ALA A 414 17.74 14.98 -4.21
N GLN A 415 18.66 15.94 -4.20
CA GLN A 415 18.78 16.97 -5.25
C GLN A 415 19.13 16.38 -6.62
N ALA A 416 20.00 15.37 -6.70
CA ALA A 416 20.32 14.69 -7.96
C ALA A 416 19.10 13.92 -8.50
N LEU A 417 18.38 13.20 -7.64
CA LEU A 417 17.12 12.53 -8.00
C LEU A 417 16.07 13.54 -8.51
N ALA A 418 15.91 14.67 -7.82
CA ALA A 418 15.01 15.74 -8.26
C ALA A 418 15.45 16.34 -9.62
N ALA A 419 16.76 16.45 -9.88
CA ALA A 419 17.28 16.97 -11.14
C ALA A 419 16.87 16.08 -12.32
N PHE A 420 16.96 14.76 -12.14
CA PHE A 420 16.49 13.80 -13.14
C PHE A 420 14.98 13.86 -13.35
N ILE A 421 14.18 13.84 -12.27
CA ILE A 421 12.72 13.79 -12.39
C ILE A 421 12.15 15.13 -12.88
N ALA A 422 12.57 16.27 -12.32
CA ALA A 422 12.05 17.57 -12.73
C ALA A 422 12.65 18.04 -14.05
N GLY A 423 13.97 17.88 -14.23
CA GLY A 423 14.70 18.30 -15.42
C GLY A 423 14.47 17.35 -16.60
N ASP A 424 15.09 16.18 -16.57
CA ASP A 424 15.08 15.26 -17.73
C ASP A 424 13.67 14.76 -18.07
N LEU A 425 12.86 14.41 -17.06
CA LEU A 425 11.53 13.81 -17.32
C LEU A 425 10.42 14.84 -17.51
N ASN A 426 10.43 15.97 -16.79
CA ASN A 426 9.38 16.99 -16.86
C ASN A 426 9.80 18.27 -17.60
N GLY A 427 11.04 18.39 -18.06
CA GLY A 427 11.53 19.55 -18.83
C GLY A 427 11.62 20.85 -18.03
N LYS A 428 11.74 20.77 -16.70
CA LYS A 428 11.76 21.95 -15.81
C LYS A 428 13.18 22.48 -15.60
N ASP A 429 13.29 23.75 -15.24
CA ASP A 429 14.56 24.34 -14.83
C ASP A 429 15.07 23.71 -13.53
N VAL A 430 16.36 23.35 -13.52
CA VAL A 430 17.07 22.67 -12.42
C VAL A 430 18.04 23.63 -11.73
N SER A 431 17.92 24.93 -12.01
CA SER A 431 18.68 25.95 -11.31
C SER A 431 18.30 26.00 -9.82
N GLU A 432 19.30 26.09 -8.95
CA GLU A 432 19.03 26.43 -7.55
C GLU A 432 18.60 27.90 -7.51
N PRO A 433 17.51 28.24 -6.78
CA PRO A 433 17.06 29.61 -6.67
C PRO A 433 18.20 30.41 -6.07
N LYS A 434 18.68 31.41 -6.82
CA LYS A 434 19.57 32.42 -6.26
C LYS A 434 18.84 33.01 -5.04
N PRO A 435 19.50 33.20 -3.89
CA PRO A 435 18.87 33.85 -2.75
C PRO A 435 18.33 35.19 -3.23
N SER A 436 17.00 35.27 -3.37
CA SER A 436 16.35 36.49 -3.83
C SER A 436 16.43 37.47 -2.67
N ASN A 437 16.84 38.71 -2.93
CA ASN A 437 16.76 39.78 -1.95
C ASN A 437 15.37 39.75 -1.27
N ALA A 438 15.37 39.50 0.03
CA ALA A 438 14.18 39.41 0.86
C ALA A 438 13.32 40.66 0.65
N GLY A 439 12.13 40.50 0.07
CA GLY A 439 11.26 41.62 -0.22
C GLY A 439 9.94 41.22 -0.86
N ASN A 440 9.95 40.67 -2.08
CA ASN A 440 8.73 40.70 -2.91
C ASN A 440 8.16 39.35 -3.39
N ASN A 441 8.83 38.19 -3.13
CA ASN A 441 8.37 36.89 -3.66
C ASN A 441 8.41 35.72 -2.65
N SER A 442 8.48 35.98 -1.35
CA SER A 442 8.63 34.93 -0.33
C SER A 442 7.42 33.98 -0.24
N GLY A 443 6.19 34.49 -0.32
CA GLY A 443 4.97 33.68 -0.25
C GLY A 443 4.82 32.67 -1.40
N LYS A 444 5.16 33.08 -2.63
CA LYS A 444 5.14 32.18 -3.81
C LYS A 444 6.20 31.09 -3.68
N MET A 445 7.40 31.43 -3.22
CA MET A 445 8.45 30.43 -2.99
C MET A 445 8.04 29.44 -1.90
N LEU A 446 7.45 29.91 -0.79
CA LEU A 446 6.95 29.03 0.26
C LEU A 446 5.86 28.09 -0.23
N PHE A 447 4.97 28.58 -1.11
CA PHE A 447 3.96 27.75 -1.75
C PHE A 447 4.59 26.68 -2.66
N GLU A 448 5.52 27.09 -3.52
CA GLU A 448 6.22 26.17 -4.41
C GLU A 448 6.92 25.09 -3.59
N GLU A 449 7.62 25.45 -2.52
CA GLU A 449 8.40 24.51 -1.71
C GLU A 449 7.56 23.53 -0.87
N ASN A 450 6.39 23.95 -0.39
CA ASN A 450 5.65 23.21 0.64
C ASN A 450 4.27 22.71 0.20
N CYS A 451 3.69 23.29 -0.86
CA CYS A 451 2.30 23.03 -1.25
C CYS A 451 2.17 22.52 -2.70
N SER A 452 3.09 22.90 -3.61
CA SER A 452 3.00 22.52 -5.04
C SER A 452 3.12 21.01 -5.30
N SER A 453 3.58 20.23 -4.31
CA SER A 453 3.65 18.77 -4.38
C SER A 453 2.29 18.08 -4.50
N CYS A 454 1.23 18.75 -4.05
CA CYS A 454 -0.12 18.20 -3.99
C CYS A 454 -1.17 19.12 -4.64
N HIS A 455 -0.84 20.39 -4.88
CA HIS A 455 -1.78 21.37 -5.37
C HIS A 455 -1.27 22.08 -6.63
N GLU A 456 -2.14 22.13 -7.63
CA GLU A 456 -2.01 23.07 -8.74
C GLU A 456 -2.57 24.44 -8.34
N LEU A 457 -1.96 25.51 -8.83
CA LEU A 457 -2.37 26.88 -8.49
C LEU A 457 -3.80 27.19 -8.92
N ALA A 458 -4.22 26.69 -10.08
CA ALA A 458 -5.57 26.91 -10.61
C ALA A 458 -6.65 26.26 -9.73
N ASP A 459 -6.44 24.99 -9.34
CA ASP A 459 -7.37 24.24 -8.49
C ASP A 459 -7.49 24.87 -7.09
N LEU A 460 -6.37 25.37 -6.56
CA LEU A 460 -6.38 26.09 -5.28
C LEU A 460 -7.11 27.41 -5.38
N ALA A 461 -6.86 28.20 -6.43
CA ALA A 461 -7.54 29.46 -6.66
C ALA A 461 -9.07 29.26 -6.68
N GLU A 462 -9.55 28.25 -7.41
CA GLU A 462 -10.98 27.91 -7.43
C GLU A 462 -11.52 27.55 -6.04
N LYS A 463 -10.81 26.70 -5.29
CA LYS A 463 -11.24 26.26 -3.94
C LYS A 463 -11.19 27.35 -2.88
N THR A 464 -10.32 28.34 -3.03
CA THR A 464 -10.16 29.46 -2.09
C THR A 464 -10.80 30.76 -2.57
N ALA A 465 -11.57 30.75 -3.66
CA ALA A 465 -12.15 31.94 -4.29
C ALA A 465 -12.95 32.85 -3.33
N GLY A 466 -13.63 32.27 -2.34
CA GLY A 466 -14.40 33.01 -1.32
C GLY A 466 -13.77 33.00 0.08
N TRP A 467 -12.46 32.79 0.20
CA TRP A 467 -11.80 32.72 1.50
C TRP A 467 -11.11 34.02 1.86
N GLU A 468 -11.42 34.54 3.05
CA GLU A 468 -10.69 35.64 3.68
C GLU A 468 -9.31 35.19 4.17
N GLN A 469 -8.36 36.13 4.28
CA GLN A 469 -6.98 35.84 4.75
C GLN A 469 -6.96 35.10 6.10
N GLN A 470 -7.81 35.50 7.05
CA GLN A 470 -7.91 34.86 8.37
C GLN A 470 -8.34 33.39 8.28
N LYS A 471 -9.23 33.08 7.32
CA LYS A 471 -9.69 31.71 7.07
C LYS A 471 -8.57 30.86 6.47
N ILE A 472 -7.82 31.40 5.50
CA ILE A 472 -6.63 30.73 4.94
C ILE A 472 -5.61 30.46 6.06
N ARG A 473 -5.38 31.44 6.94
CA ARG A 473 -4.42 31.34 8.04
C ARG A 473 -4.77 30.25 9.04
N THR A 474 -6.04 30.18 9.44
CA THR A 474 -6.53 29.12 10.33
C THR A 474 -6.52 27.75 9.64
N ALA A 475 -6.79 27.71 8.34
CA ALA A 475 -6.75 26.48 7.56
C ALA A 475 -5.34 25.88 7.52
N LEU A 476 -4.28 26.69 7.38
CA LEU A 476 -2.89 26.19 7.38
C LEU A 476 -2.54 25.43 8.66
N ASP A 477 -3.11 25.79 9.81
CA ASP A 477 -2.89 25.10 11.09
C ASP A 477 -3.74 23.84 11.26
N LYS A 478 -4.77 23.65 10.42
CA LYS A 478 -5.78 22.59 10.56
C LYS A 478 -6.09 21.88 9.24
N LEU A 479 -5.10 21.79 8.35
CA LEU A 479 -5.28 21.19 7.02
C LEU A 479 -5.82 19.76 7.09
N ASN A 480 -5.45 19.01 8.12
CA ASN A 480 -5.87 17.64 8.37
C ASN A 480 -7.36 17.51 8.71
N GLN A 481 -7.99 18.59 9.16
CA GLN A 481 -9.43 18.64 9.42
C GLN A 481 -10.23 18.93 8.15
N LEU A 482 -9.59 19.54 7.14
CA LEU A 482 -10.20 19.83 5.84
C LEU A 482 -10.05 18.65 4.88
N VAL A 483 -8.84 18.08 4.84
CA VAL A 483 -8.51 16.88 4.06
C VAL A 483 -7.66 16.00 4.97
N LYS A 484 -8.16 14.81 5.31
CA LYS A 484 -7.55 13.91 6.30
C LYS A 484 -6.08 13.59 5.99
N GLU A 485 -5.73 13.59 4.70
CA GLU A 485 -4.41 13.29 4.16
C GLU A 485 -3.45 14.50 4.11
N MET A 486 -3.88 15.71 4.46
CA MET A 486 -3.04 16.91 4.47
C MET A 486 -2.59 17.25 5.90
N PRO A 487 -1.31 17.09 6.29
CA PRO A 487 -0.86 17.52 7.62
C PRO A 487 -0.92 19.04 7.78
N PRO A 488 -1.05 19.58 9.01
CA PRO A 488 -0.87 21.00 9.27
C PRO A 488 0.47 21.51 8.73
N TYR A 489 0.50 22.75 8.26
CA TYR A 489 1.73 23.37 7.77
C TYR A 489 2.64 23.73 8.96
N ASP A 490 3.87 23.22 8.95
CA ASP A 490 4.85 23.34 10.06
C ASP A 490 5.70 24.63 10.00
N GLY A 491 5.43 25.52 9.05
CA GLY A 491 6.15 26.79 8.90
C GLY A 491 5.94 27.76 10.07
N THR A 492 6.88 28.68 10.21
CA THR A 492 6.82 29.79 11.17
C THR A 492 5.61 30.71 10.91
N PHE A 493 5.25 31.55 11.88
CA PHE A 493 4.17 32.53 11.71
C PHE A 493 4.42 33.47 10.52
N ALA A 494 5.65 33.96 10.38
CA ALA A 494 6.04 34.82 9.25
C ALA A 494 5.89 34.10 7.90
N GLU A 495 6.30 32.83 7.81
CA GLU A 495 6.11 32.04 6.59
C GLU A 495 4.64 31.76 6.30
N LYS A 496 3.83 31.49 7.32
CA LYS A 496 2.38 31.31 7.18
C LYS A 496 1.71 32.58 6.68
N ASP A 497 2.10 33.74 7.18
CA ASP A 497 1.52 35.02 6.77
C ASP A 497 1.92 35.39 5.33
N GLN A 498 3.17 35.11 4.95
CA GLN A 498 3.64 35.24 3.56
C GLN A 498 2.88 34.28 2.61
N LEU A 499 2.68 33.03 3.03
CA LEU A 499 1.93 32.04 2.28
C LEU A 499 0.44 32.42 2.15
N VAL A 500 -0.17 32.95 3.21
CA VAL A 500 -1.55 33.47 3.21
C VAL A 500 -1.69 34.64 2.23
N ALA A 501 -0.77 35.61 2.27
CA ALA A 501 -0.78 36.75 1.36
C ALA A 501 -0.71 36.28 -0.11
N PHE A 502 0.17 35.31 -0.40
CA PHE A 502 0.25 34.72 -1.73
C PHE A 502 -1.03 33.96 -2.14
N LEU A 503 -1.53 33.06 -1.30
CA LEU A 503 -2.75 32.28 -1.60
C LEU A 503 -3.98 33.16 -1.77
N TYR A 504 -4.09 34.25 -1.01
CA TYR A 504 -5.18 35.23 -1.15
C TYR A 504 -5.08 36.00 -2.47
N SER A 505 -3.86 36.36 -2.88
CA SER A 505 -3.61 37.09 -4.13
C SER A 505 -3.99 36.30 -5.40
N LEU A 506 -4.12 34.96 -5.30
CA LEU A 506 -4.57 34.13 -6.43
C LEU A 506 -5.97 34.51 -6.93
N ASN A 507 -6.82 35.02 -6.04
CA ASN A 507 -8.20 35.39 -6.34
C ASN A 507 -8.47 36.90 -6.24
N HIS A 508 -7.53 37.67 -5.67
CA HIS A 508 -7.67 39.10 -5.44
C HIS A 508 -6.46 39.80 -6.06
N LYS A 509 -6.68 40.49 -7.20
CA LYS A 509 -5.62 41.05 -8.08
C LYS A 509 -4.90 42.29 -7.53
N GLU A 510 -5.20 42.73 -6.31
CA GLU A 510 -4.52 43.89 -5.72
C GLU A 510 -3.31 43.44 -4.90
N ALA A 511 -2.19 44.16 -5.06
CA ALA A 511 -0.96 43.92 -4.31
C ALA A 511 -1.21 44.20 -2.82
N VAL A 512 -1.58 43.15 -2.08
CA VAL A 512 -1.73 43.25 -0.64
C VAL A 512 -0.33 43.22 -0.03
N GLN A 513 0.16 44.38 0.40
CA GLN A 513 1.30 44.44 1.30
C GLN A 513 0.99 43.56 2.52
N PRO A 514 1.97 42.81 3.05
CA PRO A 514 1.77 42.08 4.29
C PRO A 514 1.24 43.09 5.32
N VAL A 515 0.03 42.85 5.82
CA VAL A 515 -0.46 43.55 7.00
C VAL A 515 0.52 43.13 8.10
N VAL A 516 1.49 43.99 8.39
CA VAL A 516 2.24 43.93 9.64
C VAL A 516 1.28 44.51 10.66
N PRO A 517 0.63 43.69 11.51
CA PRO A 517 -0.02 44.29 12.65
C PRO A 517 1.10 44.84 13.54
N SER A 518 0.91 46.04 14.07
CA SER A 518 1.74 46.54 15.17
C SER A 518 1.92 45.43 16.19
N VAL A 519 3.15 45.17 16.61
CA VAL A 519 3.48 44.15 17.61
C VAL A 519 2.67 44.46 18.87
N ASP A 520 1.61 43.69 19.08
CA ASP A 520 0.76 43.81 20.26
C ASP A 520 1.44 43.00 21.36
N GLY A 521 1.81 43.65 22.47
CA GLY A 521 2.44 42.97 23.61
C GLY A 521 1.61 41.80 24.16
N LYS A 522 0.29 41.80 23.93
CA LYS A 522 -0.58 40.66 24.21
C LYS A 522 -0.27 39.45 23.32
N ARG A 523 0.05 39.68 22.04
CA ARG A 523 0.41 38.64 21.09
C ARG A 523 1.79 38.05 21.41
N VAL A 524 2.75 38.91 21.77
CA VAL A 524 4.07 38.45 22.25
C VAL A 524 3.93 37.58 23.52
N PHE A 525 3.01 37.93 24.42
CA PHE A 525 2.68 37.12 25.59
C PHE A 525 2.09 35.74 25.21
N GLU A 526 1.13 35.73 24.28
CA GLU A 526 0.52 34.49 23.79
C GLU A 526 1.57 33.57 23.14
N ASP A 527 2.51 34.12 22.38
CA ASP A 527 3.52 33.35 21.65
C ASP A 527 4.66 32.81 22.54
N HIS A 528 5.08 33.56 23.56
CA HIS A 528 6.29 33.23 24.35
C HIS A 528 6.04 32.83 25.80
N CYS A 529 4.89 33.19 26.39
CA CYS A 529 4.65 33.01 27.83
C CYS A 529 3.41 32.16 28.12
N SER A 530 2.37 32.22 27.27
CA SER A 530 1.13 31.48 27.48
C SER A 530 1.22 29.95 27.48
N PRO A 531 2.24 29.30 26.86
CA PRO A 531 2.41 27.85 26.98
C PRO A 531 2.62 27.36 28.42
N CYS A 532 3.09 28.24 29.32
CA CYS A 532 3.41 27.90 30.71
C CYS A 532 2.74 28.80 31.75
N HIS A 533 2.25 29.98 31.38
CA HIS A 533 1.69 30.97 32.30
C HIS A 533 0.35 31.53 31.86
N ALA A 534 -0.60 31.64 32.79
CA ALA A 534 -1.76 32.49 32.58
C ALA A 534 -1.39 33.96 32.81
N SER A 535 -2.03 34.88 32.07
CA SER A 535 -1.77 36.32 32.17
C SER A 535 -2.14 36.88 33.56
N SER A 536 -3.15 36.30 34.22
CA SER A 536 -3.51 36.60 35.61
C SER A 536 -2.39 36.30 36.60
N ASP A 537 -1.72 35.15 36.42
CA ASP A 537 -0.72 34.66 37.37
C ASP A 537 0.55 35.51 37.31
N LEU A 538 0.91 35.98 36.11
CA LEU A 538 2.02 36.90 35.93
C LEU A 538 1.67 38.32 36.36
N ALA A 539 0.42 38.75 36.25
CA ALA A 539 -0.03 40.02 36.81
C ALA A 539 0.12 40.05 38.35
N GLU A 540 -0.21 38.95 39.03
CA GLU A 540 -0.04 38.80 40.47
C GLU A 540 1.44 38.73 40.88
N LYS A 541 2.24 37.89 40.20
CA LYS A 541 3.67 37.71 40.52
C LYS A 541 4.52 38.94 40.24
N THR A 542 4.12 39.77 39.28
CA THR A 542 4.83 41.01 38.92
C THR A 542 4.19 42.26 39.53
N ALA A 543 3.18 42.12 40.39
CA ALA A 543 2.43 43.25 40.96
C ALA A 543 3.31 44.29 41.66
N ALA A 544 4.37 43.84 42.35
CA ALA A 544 5.33 44.71 43.05
C ALA A 544 6.51 45.20 42.18
N TRP A 545 6.53 44.88 40.89
CA TRP A 545 7.62 45.26 39.98
C TRP A 545 7.21 46.49 39.19
N ASP A 546 8.15 47.37 38.86
CA ASP A 546 7.91 48.44 37.88
C ASP A 546 8.16 47.91 36.45
N ARG A 547 7.74 48.70 35.45
CA ARG A 547 7.88 48.34 34.03
C ARG A 547 9.34 48.12 33.63
N ALA A 548 10.26 48.89 34.20
CA ALA A 548 11.70 48.76 33.92
C ALA A 548 12.25 47.42 34.44
N LYS A 549 11.83 47.00 35.64
CA LYS A 549 12.20 45.72 36.25
C LYS A 549 11.60 44.54 35.48
N ILE A 550 10.36 44.63 34.99
CA ILE A 550 9.79 43.60 34.09
C ILE A 550 10.65 43.47 32.84
N ARG A 551 11.00 44.59 32.21
CA ARG A 551 11.78 44.59 30.98
C ARG A 551 13.18 43.99 31.16
N ASP A 552 13.89 44.33 32.25
CA ASP A 552 15.20 43.74 32.55
C ASP A 552 15.09 42.24 32.89
N ALA A 553 14.02 41.84 33.56
CA ALA A 553 13.76 40.43 33.89
C ALA A 553 13.58 39.54 32.65
N LEU A 554 12.98 40.06 31.56
CA LEU A 554 12.81 39.30 30.32
C LEU A 554 14.14 38.83 29.71
N ASP A 555 15.24 39.55 29.96
CA ASP A 555 16.59 39.17 29.49
C ASP A 555 17.31 38.21 30.45
N LYS A 556 16.75 37.97 31.65
CA LYS A 556 17.41 37.23 32.75
C LYS A 556 16.45 36.27 33.45
N LEU A 557 15.46 35.74 32.75
CA LEU A 557 14.44 34.84 33.32
C LEU A 557 15.06 33.62 34.03
N ASN A 558 16.19 33.13 33.50
CA ASN A 558 16.94 32.01 34.05
C ASN A 558 17.59 32.29 35.40
N GLN A 559 17.75 33.57 35.77
CA GLN A 559 18.24 33.99 37.09
C GLN A 559 17.10 34.08 38.12
N LEU A 560 15.85 34.07 37.66
CA LEU A 560 14.65 34.10 38.51
C LEU A 560 14.12 32.69 38.74
N VAL A 561 14.13 31.86 37.70
CA VAL A 561 13.78 30.44 37.74
C VAL A 561 14.76 29.71 36.82
N GLU A 562 15.54 28.78 37.38
CA GLU A 562 16.65 28.10 36.68
C GLU A 562 16.22 27.41 35.38
N GLU A 563 14.99 26.90 35.33
CA GLU A 563 14.40 26.20 34.17
C GLU A 563 13.78 27.13 33.11
N MET A 564 13.77 28.45 33.32
CA MET A 564 13.21 29.42 32.37
C MET A 564 14.31 30.12 31.57
N PRO A 565 14.52 29.81 30.27
CA PRO A 565 15.51 30.54 29.46
C PRO A 565 15.13 32.03 29.29
N PRO A 566 16.10 32.93 29.08
CA PRO A 566 15.82 34.32 28.69
C PRO A 566 14.87 34.38 27.50
N MET A 567 13.97 35.37 27.48
CA MET A 567 13.00 35.50 26.40
C MET A 567 13.71 35.79 25.08
N GLU A 568 13.51 34.92 24.09
CA GLU A 568 14.01 35.10 22.73
C GLU A 568 13.06 36.02 21.96
N GLY A 569 13.59 37.12 21.42
CA GLY A 569 12.81 38.13 20.71
C GLY A 569 13.61 39.40 20.44
N THR A 570 13.10 40.23 19.52
CA THR A 570 13.66 41.55 19.21
C THR A 570 13.51 42.50 20.39
N LYS A 571 14.31 43.58 20.41
CA LYS A 571 14.20 44.60 21.45
C LYS A 571 12.78 45.19 21.54
N ALA A 572 12.14 45.42 20.39
CA ALA A 572 10.78 45.96 20.31
C ALA A 572 9.75 45.01 20.95
N GLU A 573 9.79 43.71 20.63
CA GLU A 573 8.88 42.71 21.21
C GLU A 573 9.01 42.63 22.75
N LYS A 574 10.22 42.78 23.27
CA LYS A 574 10.44 42.82 24.73
C LYS A 574 9.92 44.10 25.38
N GLU A 575 10.00 45.24 24.67
CA GLU A 575 9.39 46.50 25.15
C GLU A 575 7.86 46.36 25.19
N ASP A 576 7.25 45.87 24.10
CA ASP A 576 5.80 45.74 23.99
C ASP A 576 5.24 44.70 24.97
N LEU A 577 5.93 43.57 25.18
CA LEU A 577 5.59 42.58 26.21
C LEU A 577 5.68 43.17 27.63
N ALA A 578 6.71 43.98 27.90
CA ALA A 578 6.85 44.64 29.19
C ALA A 578 5.71 45.65 29.44
N ASP A 579 5.30 46.38 28.41
CA ASP A 579 4.17 47.31 28.47
C ASP A 579 2.84 46.58 28.68
N TYR A 580 2.62 45.47 27.99
CA TYR A 580 1.45 44.62 28.19
C TYR A 580 1.38 44.04 29.60
N LEU A 581 2.45 43.37 30.08
CA LEU A 581 2.50 42.80 31.44
C LEU A 581 2.33 43.88 32.52
N ASN A 582 2.84 45.09 32.29
CA ASN A 582 2.64 46.20 33.20
C ASN A 582 1.19 46.71 33.18
N SER A 583 0.51 46.70 32.03
CA SER A 583 -0.89 47.09 31.89
C SER A 583 -1.87 46.16 32.62
N LEU A 584 -1.51 44.88 32.79
CA LEU A 584 -2.36 43.88 33.46
C LEU A 584 -2.55 44.14 34.96
N LYS A 585 -1.72 45.00 35.57
CA LYS A 585 -1.77 45.35 36.99
C LYS A 585 -2.92 46.29 37.37
N GLY A 586 -3.55 46.93 36.37
CA GLY A 586 -4.62 47.93 36.57
C GLY A 586 -6.05 47.37 36.67
N GLY A 587 -6.22 46.05 36.76
CA GLY A 587 -7.52 45.37 36.63
C GLY A 587 -8.24 44.97 37.92
N GLN A 588 -7.84 45.45 39.11
CA GLN A 588 -8.65 45.33 40.32
C GLN A 588 -9.26 46.67 40.72
N LYS A 589 -10.51 46.87 40.30
CA LYS A 589 -11.53 47.61 41.05
C LYS A 589 -12.77 46.75 41.17
#